data_AF-A0A838KD72-F1
#
_entry.id   AF-A0A838KD72-F1
#
_cell.length_a   1.000
_cell.length_b   1.000
_cell.length_c   1.000
_cell.angle_alpha   90.00
_cell.angle_beta   90.00
_cell.angle_gamma   90.00
#
_symmetry.space_group_name_H-M   'P 1'
#
loop_
_entity.id
_entity.type
_entity.pdbx_description
1 polymer ?
#
loop_
_entity_poly.entity_id
_entity_poly.type
_entity_poly.pdbx_seq_one_letter_code
_entity_poly.pdbx_strand_id
1 'polypeptide(L)'
;MTVAAIWSRPPRVVRALVAGLGLMVISAIVVHLSGGAIEAHFHFFAMVPIAALYESWYPFGVAVGFVLVHHGVIGTINSDAVYNHRAAQEHPWTWAAIHAALFAAACVGALINWKLHEGARGVAVHLSHQAHHDALTGLPNRTLLHKRTTEALAAAAGLDQQPTMLLLDLDGFKQINDTLGHLHGDLLLVEVAQRLLSSVRPEDMVGRLGGDEFAVLLTRCPA
;
A
#
# COMPACT_ATOMS: atom_id res chain seq x y z
N MET A 1 9.19 6.42 34.76
CA MET A 1 9.16 7.72 34.05
C MET A 1 8.32 7.54 32.80
N THR A 2 7.02 7.88 32.84
CA THR A 2 6.08 7.72 31.72
C THR A 2 5.22 8.97 31.62
N VAL A 3 5.82 10.05 31.12
CA VAL A 3 5.12 11.31 30.74
C VAL A 3 5.24 11.48 29.23
N ALA A 4 4.79 10.48 28.48
CA ALA A 4 4.75 10.55 27.02
C ALA A 4 3.43 9.98 26.53
N ALA A 5 2.38 10.81 26.49
CA ALA A 5 1.29 10.82 25.50
C ALA A 5 0.02 11.50 26.05
N ILE A 6 0.00 12.83 26.17
CA ILE A 6 -1.24 13.61 26.34
C ILE A 6 -1.64 14.32 25.03
N TRP A 7 -0.87 14.16 23.96
CA TRP A 7 -1.21 14.75 22.67
C TRP A 7 -2.03 13.77 21.84
N SER A 8 -3.36 13.98 21.81
CA SER A 8 -4.24 13.33 20.84
C SER A 8 -3.74 13.63 19.44
N ARG A 9 -3.45 12.60 18.63
CA ARG A 9 -3.03 12.78 17.25
C ARG A 9 -4.13 13.51 16.47
N PRO A 10 -3.83 14.61 15.76
CA PRO A 10 -4.84 15.35 15.03
C PRO A 10 -5.47 14.47 13.93
N PRO A 11 -6.74 14.74 13.56
CA PRO A 11 -7.43 14.02 12.49
C PRO A 11 -6.61 14.00 11.19
N ARG A 12 -6.73 12.93 10.41
CA ARG A 12 -6.01 12.78 9.14
C ARG A 12 -6.22 13.97 8.20
N VAL A 13 -7.45 14.52 8.17
CA VAL A 13 -7.79 15.72 7.38
C VAL A 13 -6.95 16.92 7.81
N VAL A 14 -6.85 17.20 9.11
CA VAL A 14 -6.07 18.32 9.64
C VAL A 14 -4.60 18.18 9.26
N ARG A 15 -4.03 16.98 9.42
CA ARG A 15 -2.64 16.71 9.03
C ARG A 15 -2.40 16.94 7.54
N ALA A 16 -3.30 16.46 6.69
CA ALA A 16 -3.21 16.61 5.24
C ALA A 16 -3.33 18.08 4.81
N LEU A 17 -4.25 18.84 5.42
CA LEU A 17 -4.39 20.28 5.17
C LEU A 17 -3.13 21.05 5.56
N VAL A 18 -2.58 20.80 6.75
CA VAL A 18 -1.35 21.46 7.22
C VAL A 18 -0.17 21.13 6.32
N ALA A 19 -0.01 19.86 5.93
CA ALA A 19 1.05 19.47 5.01
C ALA A 19 0.91 20.11 3.64
N GLY A 20 -0.30 20.08 3.06
CA GLY A 20 -0.59 20.73 1.77
C GLY A 20 -0.29 22.22 1.79
N LEU A 21 -0.76 22.93 2.82
CA LEU A 21 -0.47 24.36 2.99
C LEU A 21 1.04 24.61 3.15
N GLY A 22 1.74 23.80 3.95
CA GLY A 22 3.19 23.93 4.15
C GLY A 22 3.98 23.81 2.84
N LEU A 23 3.66 22.82 2.01
CA LEU A 23 4.31 22.64 0.70
C LEU A 23 4.11 23.86 -0.22
N MET A 24 2.93 24.48 -0.17
CA MET A 24 2.62 25.68 -0.96
C MET A 24 3.33 26.92 -0.46
N VAL A 25 3.38 27.12 0.87
CA VAL A 25 4.10 28.23 1.49
C VAL A 25 5.59 28.15 1.17
N ILE A 26 6.20 26.95 1.23
CA ILE A 26 7.60 26.76 0.83
C ILE A 26 7.80 27.16 -0.64
N SER A 27 6.90 26.74 -1.52
CA SER A 27 6.95 27.10 -2.95
C SER A 27 6.86 28.62 -3.17
N ALA A 28 5.98 29.30 -2.44
CA ALA A 28 5.88 30.76 -2.48
C ALA A 28 7.15 31.46 -1.98
N ILE A 29 7.76 30.96 -0.91
CA ILE A 29 9.04 31.49 -0.39
C ILE A 29 10.14 31.34 -1.45
N VAL A 30 10.21 30.19 -2.13
CA VAL A 30 11.18 29.96 -3.21
C VAL A 30 10.98 30.96 -4.36
N VAL A 31 9.73 31.19 -4.79
CA VAL A 31 9.42 32.22 -5.80
C VAL A 31 9.87 33.61 -5.34
N HIS A 32 9.51 34.00 -4.11
CA HIS A 32 9.87 35.31 -3.57
C HIS A 32 11.40 35.52 -3.51
N LEU A 33 12.13 34.54 -2.98
CA LEU A 33 13.59 34.61 -2.87
C LEU A 33 14.30 34.62 -4.23
N SER A 34 13.66 34.09 -5.28
CA SER A 34 14.15 34.15 -6.65
C SER A 34 13.84 35.46 -7.39
N GLY A 35 13.12 36.40 -6.75
CA GLY A 35 12.64 37.61 -7.41
C GLY A 35 11.55 37.36 -8.45
N GLY A 36 10.72 36.33 -8.25
CA GLY A 36 9.62 36.01 -9.17
C GLY A 36 10.04 35.25 -10.44
N ALA A 37 11.17 34.54 -10.40
CA ALA A 37 11.67 33.79 -11.56
C ALA A 37 10.67 32.73 -12.02
N ILE A 38 10.47 32.59 -13.33
CA ILE A 38 9.55 31.61 -13.91
C ILE A 38 9.95 30.19 -13.51
N GLU A 39 11.26 29.90 -13.47
CA GLU A 39 11.77 28.59 -13.09
C GLU A 39 11.41 28.21 -11.65
N ALA A 40 11.38 29.18 -10.73
CA ALA A 40 10.99 28.95 -9.35
C ALA A 40 9.51 28.56 -9.22
N HIS A 41 8.66 28.96 -10.17
CA HIS A 41 7.25 28.57 -10.17
C HIS A 41 7.06 27.07 -10.46
N PHE A 42 8.00 26.42 -11.16
CA PHE A 42 7.97 24.96 -11.34
C PHE A 42 8.02 24.18 -10.02
N HIS A 43 8.50 24.80 -8.94
CA HIS A 43 8.49 24.19 -7.61
C HIS A 43 7.07 23.80 -7.16
N PHE A 44 6.04 24.59 -7.49
CA PHE A 44 4.65 24.23 -7.20
C PHE A 44 4.29 22.87 -7.81
N PHE A 45 4.62 22.66 -9.09
CA PHE A 45 4.35 21.40 -9.80
C PHE A 45 5.13 20.23 -9.21
N ALA A 46 6.38 20.44 -8.80
CA ALA A 46 7.20 19.41 -8.15
C ALA A 46 6.60 18.94 -6.81
N MET A 47 5.80 19.76 -6.13
CA MET A 47 5.12 19.38 -4.90
C MET A 47 3.87 18.51 -5.14
N VAL A 48 3.34 18.45 -6.37
CA VAL A 48 2.11 17.70 -6.69
C VAL A 48 2.26 16.18 -6.42
N PRO A 49 3.33 15.49 -6.87
CA PRO A 49 3.54 14.08 -6.52
C PRO A 49 3.73 13.87 -5.01
N ILE A 50 4.36 14.81 -4.31
CA ILE A 50 4.57 14.74 -2.85
C ILE A 50 3.21 14.87 -2.13
N ALA A 51 2.34 15.77 -2.57
CA ALA A 51 0.98 15.91 -2.06
C ALA A 51 0.15 14.62 -2.29
N ALA A 52 0.37 13.91 -3.41
CA ALA A 52 -0.28 12.64 -3.70
C ALA A 52 0.08 11.51 -2.72
N LEU A 53 1.25 11.57 -2.08
CA LEU A 53 1.66 10.59 -1.05
C LEU A 53 0.78 10.62 0.21
N TYR A 54 -0.02 11.67 0.40
CA TYR A 54 -0.98 11.76 1.50
C TYR A 54 -2.27 10.97 1.22
N GLU A 55 -2.42 10.38 0.04
CA GLU A 55 -3.56 9.52 -0.35
C GLU A 55 -4.91 10.19 -0.03
N SER A 56 -5.01 11.48 -0.34
CA SER A 56 -6.11 12.35 0.06
C SER A 56 -6.30 13.47 -0.94
N TRP A 57 -7.54 13.86 -1.22
CA TRP A 57 -7.87 14.95 -2.16
C TRP A 57 -7.73 16.35 -1.53
N TYR A 58 -7.69 16.45 -0.19
CA TYR A 58 -7.61 17.73 0.52
C TYR A 58 -6.35 18.57 0.19
N PRO A 59 -5.12 18.01 0.16
CA PRO A 59 -3.91 18.77 -0.18
C PRO A 59 -3.97 19.42 -1.57
N PHE A 60 -4.58 18.75 -2.55
CA PHE A 60 -4.72 19.27 -3.92
C PHE A 60 -5.66 20.47 -3.97
N GLY A 61 -6.81 20.39 -3.29
CA GLY A 61 -7.74 21.51 -3.21
C GLY A 61 -7.12 22.74 -2.54
N VAL A 62 -6.40 22.54 -1.43
CA VAL A 62 -5.63 23.59 -0.76
C VAL A 62 -4.59 24.19 -1.71
N ALA A 63 -3.85 23.35 -2.43
CA ALA A 63 -2.81 23.78 -3.35
C ALA A 63 -3.34 24.65 -4.50
N VAL A 64 -4.42 24.22 -5.16
CA VAL A 64 -5.07 24.99 -6.23
C VAL A 64 -5.57 26.34 -5.70
N GLY A 65 -6.24 26.34 -4.54
CA GLY A 65 -6.72 27.58 -3.91
C GLY A 65 -5.59 28.53 -3.53
N PHE A 66 -4.49 28.00 -2.98
CA PHE A 66 -3.31 28.78 -2.66
C PHE A 66 -2.69 29.40 -3.92
N VAL A 67 -2.54 28.64 -5.01
CA VAL A 67 -1.98 29.15 -6.27
C VAL A 67 -2.80 30.33 -6.80
N LEU A 68 -4.13 30.24 -6.77
CA LEU A 68 -5.02 31.32 -7.18
C LEU A 68 -4.85 32.58 -6.32
N VAL A 69 -4.75 32.43 -4.99
CA VAL A 69 -4.56 33.57 -4.08
C VAL A 69 -3.17 34.19 -4.22
N HIS A 70 -2.11 33.38 -4.23
CA HIS A 70 -0.73 33.85 -4.35
C HIS A 70 -0.46 34.53 -5.70
N HIS A 71 -0.86 33.92 -6.81
CA HIS A 71 -0.57 34.48 -8.13
C HIS A 71 -1.59 35.57 -8.53
N GLY A 72 -2.87 35.41 -8.17
CA GLY A 72 -3.90 36.40 -8.49
C GLY A 72 -3.93 37.57 -7.53
N VAL A 73 -4.17 37.33 -6.24
CA VAL A 73 -4.36 38.40 -5.24
C VAL A 73 -3.02 39.01 -4.82
N ILE A 74 -2.03 38.21 -4.43
CA ILE A 74 -0.73 38.77 -4.05
C ILE A 74 -0.01 39.33 -5.27
N GLY A 75 -0.09 38.66 -6.43
CA GLY A 75 0.46 39.17 -7.68
C GLY A 75 -0.19 40.46 -8.21
N THR A 76 -1.41 40.82 -7.76
CA THR A 76 -2.01 42.14 -8.06
C THR A 76 -1.60 43.23 -7.09
N ILE A 77 -1.47 42.90 -5.79
CA ILE A 77 -1.11 43.86 -4.74
C ILE A 77 0.40 44.16 -4.75
N ASN A 78 1.22 43.15 -5.03
CA ASN A 78 2.67 43.22 -5.04
C ASN A 78 3.20 42.33 -6.18
N SER A 79 3.06 42.83 -7.40
CA SER A 79 3.42 42.09 -8.62
C SER A 79 4.90 41.71 -8.66
N ASP A 80 5.79 42.58 -8.17
CA ASP A 80 7.24 42.36 -8.22
C ASP A 80 7.72 41.26 -7.26
N ALA A 81 6.93 40.92 -6.24
CA ALA A 81 7.21 39.82 -5.34
C ALA A 81 6.87 38.43 -5.93
N VAL A 82 6.05 38.40 -7.00
CA VAL A 82 5.53 37.16 -7.61
C VAL A 82 6.04 37.00 -9.04
N TYR A 83 6.14 38.08 -9.81
CA TYR A 83 6.43 38.07 -11.23
C TYR A 83 7.66 38.90 -11.57
N ASN A 84 8.58 38.33 -12.35
CA ASN A 84 9.78 39.01 -12.82
C ASN A 84 9.65 39.66 -14.22
N HIS A 85 8.48 39.60 -14.85
CA HIS A 85 8.27 40.09 -16.20
C HIS A 85 7.02 40.95 -16.34
N ARG A 86 7.15 42.01 -17.15
CA ARG A 86 6.15 43.06 -17.31
C ARG A 86 4.76 42.57 -17.72
N ALA A 87 4.68 41.60 -18.63
CA ALA A 87 3.40 41.05 -19.08
C ALA A 87 2.57 40.41 -17.95
N ALA A 88 3.21 39.81 -16.94
CA ALA A 88 2.49 39.27 -15.78
C ALA A 88 2.20 40.33 -14.73
N GLN A 89 3.05 41.34 -14.60
CA GLN A 89 2.81 42.47 -13.71
C GLN A 89 1.61 43.32 -14.18
N GLU A 90 1.46 43.52 -15.49
CA GLU A 90 0.33 44.27 -16.08
C GLU A 90 -0.97 43.46 -16.13
N HIS A 91 -0.88 42.13 -16.27
CA HIS A 91 -2.04 41.23 -16.38
C HIS A 91 -1.96 40.01 -15.43
N PRO A 92 -1.87 40.22 -14.11
CA PRO A 92 -1.60 39.15 -13.14
C PRO A 92 -2.66 38.06 -13.11
N TRP A 93 -3.94 38.39 -13.28
CA TRP A 93 -5.02 37.39 -13.32
C TRP A 93 -4.94 36.44 -14.51
N THR A 94 -4.48 36.92 -15.67
CA THR A 94 -4.28 36.07 -16.86
C THR A 94 -3.20 35.03 -16.59
N TRP A 95 -2.07 35.45 -16.03
CA TRP A 95 -0.95 34.57 -15.72
C TRP A 95 -1.26 33.64 -14.54
N ALA A 96 -1.97 34.12 -13.52
CA ALA A 96 -2.49 33.29 -12.44
C ALA A 96 -3.42 32.19 -12.96
N ALA A 97 -4.32 32.51 -13.91
CA ALA A 97 -5.22 31.52 -14.50
C ALA A 97 -4.48 30.46 -15.33
N ILE A 98 -3.49 30.87 -16.14
CA ILE A 98 -2.65 29.94 -16.90
C ILE A 98 -1.91 28.99 -15.95
N HIS A 99 -1.28 29.52 -14.91
CA HIS A 99 -0.54 28.73 -13.93
C HIS A 99 -1.47 27.77 -13.17
N ALA A 100 -2.63 28.25 -12.70
CA ALA A 100 -3.61 27.43 -12.00
C ALA A 100 -4.17 26.29 -12.89
N ALA A 101 -4.41 26.55 -14.18
CA ALA A 101 -4.89 25.54 -15.12
C ALA A 101 -3.86 24.43 -15.36
N LEU A 102 -2.60 24.79 -15.60
CA LEU A 102 -1.52 23.80 -15.74
C LEU A 102 -1.32 23.01 -14.45
N PHE A 103 -1.37 23.68 -13.31
CA PHE A 103 -1.24 23.05 -12.00
C PHE A 103 -2.38 22.07 -11.72
N ALA A 104 -3.62 22.45 -12.03
CA ALA A 104 -4.78 21.57 -11.91
C ALA A 104 -4.65 20.33 -12.82
N ALA A 105 -4.16 20.49 -14.05
CA ALA A 105 -3.88 19.36 -14.95
C ALA A 105 -2.84 18.40 -14.37
N ALA A 106 -1.75 18.91 -13.78
CA ALA A 106 -0.76 18.09 -13.08
C ALA A 106 -1.38 17.34 -11.88
N CYS A 107 -2.27 18.01 -11.12
CA CYS A 107 -3.00 17.38 -10.02
C CYS A 107 -3.91 16.24 -10.51
N VAL A 108 -4.64 16.44 -11.60
CA VAL A 108 -5.47 15.38 -12.21
C VAL A 108 -4.59 14.20 -12.64
N GLY A 109 -3.45 14.44 -13.28
CA GLY A 109 -2.50 13.38 -13.64
C GLY A 109 -2.02 12.59 -12.43
N ALA A 110 -1.66 13.28 -11.34
CA ALA A 110 -1.24 12.64 -10.09
C ALA A 110 -2.37 11.84 -9.41
N LEU A 111 -3.61 12.33 -9.45
CA LEU A 111 -4.78 11.62 -8.92
C LEU A 111 -5.08 10.34 -9.74
N ILE A 112 -5.00 10.42 -11.07
CA ILE A 112 -5.14 9.24 -11.94
C ILE A 112 -4.04 8.22 -11.62
N ASN A 113 -2.79 8.68 -11.54
CA ASN A 113 -1.66 7.82 -11.19
C ASN A 113 -1.88 7.13 -9.83
N TRP A 114 -2.28 7.89 -8.81
CA TRP A 114 -2.62 7.35 -7.49
C TRP A 114 -3.70 6.27 -7.59
N LYS A 115 -4.80 6.54 -8.30
CA LYS A 115 -5.91 5.59 -8.43
C LYS A 115 -5.51 4.28 -9.11
N LEU A 116 -4.65 4.36 -10.13
CA LEU A 116 -4.11 3.18 -10.82
C LEU A 116 -3.24 2.33 -9.90
N HIS A 117 -2.37 2.96 -9.11
CA HIS A 117 -1.51 2.24 -8.16
C HIS A 117 -2.29 1.56 -7.04
N GLU A 118 -3.38 2.17 -6.57
CA GLU A 118 -4.24 1.57 -5.54
C GLU A 118 -4.95 0.31 -6.04
N GLY A 119 -5.45 0.33 -7.29
CA GLY A 119 -6.03 -0.85 -7.93
C GLY A 119 -5.03 -2.00 -8.09
N ALA A 120 -3.80 -1.70 -8.54
CA ALA A 120 -2.75 -2.70 -8.72
C ALA A 120 -2.33 -3.36 -7.39
N ARG A 121 -2.28 -2.60 -6.29
CA ARG A 121 -1.97 -3.13 -4.95
C ARG A 121 -3.02 -4.12 -4.46
N GLY A 122 -4.32 -3.83 -4.67
CA GLY A 122 -5.40 -4.72 -4.26
C GLY A 122 -5.35 -6.08 -4.96
N VAL A 123 -5.08 -6.08 -6.26
CA VAL A 123 -4.92 -7.30 -7.06
C VAL A 123 -3.67 -8.09 -6.61
N ALA A 124 -2.56 -7.41 -6.36
CA ALA A 124 -1.33 -8.06 -5.90
C ALA A 124 -1.48 -8.78 -4.55
N VAL A 125 -2.22 -8.20 -3.59
CA VAL A 125 -2.50 -8.85 -2.29
C VAL A 125 -3.36 -10.10 -2.47
N HIS A 126 -4.39 -10.04 -3.30
CA HIS A 126 -5.26 -11.20 -3.57
C HIS A 126 -4.50 -12.32 -4.31
N LEU A 127 -3.69 -11.95 -5.31
CA LEU A 127 -2.81 -12.88 -6.01
C LEU A 127 -1.76 -13.49 -5.08
N SER A 128 -1.21 -12.72 -4.14
CA SER A 128 -0.25 -13.24 -3.15
C SER A 128 -0.90 -14.25 -2.19
N HIS A 129 -2.14 -14.02 -1.76
CA HIS A 129 -2.88 -14.99 -0.95
C HIS A 129 -3.17 -16.27 -1.75
N GLN A 130 -3.63 -16.15 -3.00
CA GLN A 130 -3.85 -17.30 -3.89
C GLN A 130 -2.55 -18.03 -4.27
N ALA A 131 -1.41 -17.33 -4.32
CA ALA A 131 -0.11 -17.93 -4.63
C ALA A 131 0.44 -18.79 -3.48
N HIS A 132 -0.08 -18.63 -2.25
CA HIS A 132 0.45 -19.28 -1.05
C HIS A 132 -0.55 -20.18 -0.31
N HIS A 133 -1.82 -20.18 -0.70
CA HIS A 133 -2.87 -21.00 -0.08
C HIS A 133 -3.61 -21.85 -1.12
N ASP A 134 -4.07 -23.02 -0.70
CA ASP A 134 -4.96 -23.89 -1.45
C ASP A 134 -6.37 -23.29 -1.47
N ALA A 135 -6.97 -23.16 -2.65
CA ALA A 135 -8.24 -22.46 -2.82
C ALA A 135 -9.44 -23.20 -2.20
N LEU A 136 -9.37 -24.53 -2.09
CA LEU A 136 -10.44 -25.35 -1.54
C LEU A 136 -10.42 -25.37 -0.01
N THR A 137 -9.27 -25.66 0.58
CA THR A 137 -9.13 -25.88 2.03
C THR A 137 -8.70 -24.63 2.80
N GLY A 138 -8.16 -23.61 2.11
CA GLY A 138 -7.56 -22.41 2.72
C GLY A 138 -6.19 -22.67 3.38
N LEU A 139 -5.73 -23.92 3.42
CA LEU A 139 -4.44 -24.27 3.98
C LEU A 139 -3.28 -23.69 3.16
N PRO A 140 -2.10 -23.45 3.76
CA PRO A 140 -0.84 -23.30 3.03
C PRO A 140 -0.69 -24.30 1.88
N ASN A 141 -0.33 -23.81 0.71
CA ASN A 141 -0.03 -24.68 -0.44
C ASN A 141 1.43 -25.14 -0.41
N ARG A 142 1.81 -25.98 -1.38
CA ARG A 142 3.19 -26.50 -1.56
C ARG A 142 4.25 -25.40 -1.54
N THR A 143 3.98 -24.23 -2.15
CA THR A 143 4.93 -23.10 -2.18
C THR A 143 5.19 -22.53 -0.79
N LEU A 144 4.12 -22.27 -0.02
CA LEU A 144 4.27 -21.73 1.34
C LEU A 144 4.90 -22.75 2.29
N LEU A 145 4.51 -24.03 2.18
CA LEU A 145 5.13 -25.11 2.94
C LEU A 145 6.64 -25.16 2.70
N HIS A 146 7.09 -25.20 1.44
CA HIS A 146 8.51 -25.25 1.11
C HIS A 146 9.30 -24.07 1.71
N LYS A 147 8.76 -22.85 1.58
CA LYS A 147 9.36 -21.64 2.15
C LYS A 147 9.51 -21.77 3.68
N ARG A 148 8.45 -22.21 4.36
CA ARG A 148 8.43 -22.36 5.82
C ARG A 148 9.34 -23.48 6.31
N THR A 149 9.46 -24.57 5.57
CA THR A 149 10.43 -25.63 5.85
C THR A 149 11.86 -25.11 5.76
N THR A 150 12.17 -24.30 4.74
CA THR A 150 13.49 -23.69 4.60
C THR A 150 13.81 -22.74 5.76
N GLU A 151 12.84 -21.89 6.15
CA GLU A 151 12.95 -21.01 7.32
C GLU A 151 13.17 -21.82 8.62
N ALA A 152 12.40 -22.89 8.82
CA ALA A 152 12.49 -23.73 10.01
C ALA A 152 13.84 -24.47 10.11
N LEU A 153 14.34 -25.03 9.00
CA LEU A 153 15.65 -25.67 8.93
C LEU A 153 16.78 -24.69 9.24
N ALA A 154 16.71 -23.47 8.70
CA ALA A 154 17.69 -22.43 9.00
C ALA A 154 17.65 -22.01 10.48
N ALA A 155 16.47 -21.91 11.08
CA ALA A 155 16.29 -21.55 12.48
C ALA A 155 16.75 -22.65 13.46
N ALA A 156 16.68 -23.92 13.05
CA ALA A 156 17.09 -25.07 13.85
C ALA A 156 18.59 -25.41 13.74
N ALA A 157 19.35 -24.67 12.93
CA ALA A 157 20.78 -24.90 12.76
C ALA A 157 21.53 -24.71 14.10
N GLY A 158 22.06 -25.80 14.65
CA GLY A 158 22.78 -25.81 15.92
C GLY A 158 21.90 -25.90 17.17
N LEU A 159 20.59 -26.13 17.03
CA LEU A 159 19.68 -26.42 18.13
C LEU A 159 19.45 -27.94 18.27
N ASP A 160 19.13 -28.38 19.48
CA ASP A 160 18.79 -29.77 19.83
C ASP A 160 17.35 -30.17 19.41
N GLN A 161 16.63 -29.23 18.78
CA GLN A 161 15.29 -29.44 18.25
C GLN A 161 15.33 -29.25 16.73
N GLN A 162 14.84 -30.25 16.00
CA GLN A 162 14.80 -30.23 14.53
C GLN A 162 13.34 -30.17 14.04
N PRO A 163 13.07 -29.46 12.94
CA PRO A 163 11.76 -29.51 12.32
C PRO A 163 11.53 -30.88 11.68
N THR A 164 10.31 -31.39 11.78
CA THR A 164 9.89 -32.66 11.18
C THR A 164 8.78 -32.41 10.18
N MET A 165 8.90 -33.01 8.99
CA MET A 165 7.84 -32.99 7.97
C MET A 165 7.14 -34.33 7.94
N LEU A 166 5.84 -34.33 8.15
CA LEU A 166 4.95 -35.48 7.95
C LEU A 166 4.25 -35.30 6.61
N LEU A 167 4.30 -36.32 5.75
CA LEU A 167 3.52 -36.38 4.51
C LEU A 167 2.39 -37.38 4.71
N LEU A 168 1.18 -36.98 4.35
CA LEU A 168 -0.04 -37.77 4.53
C LEU A 168 -0.78 -37.87 3.20
N ASP A 169 -1.30 -39.05 2.91
CA ASP A 169 -2.16 -39.33 1.77
C ASP A 169 -3.48 -39.94 2.28
N LEU A 170 -4.61 -39.62 1.63
CA LEU A 170 -5.90 -40.14 2.05
C LEU A 170 -6.24 -41.45 1.34
N ASP A 171 -6.17 -42.55 2.08
CA ASP A 171 -6.54 -43.87 1.57
C ASP A 171 -7.98 -43.89 1.02
N GLY A 172 -8.12 -44.36 -0.23
CA GLY A 172 -9.42 -44.57 -0.87
C GLY A 172 -10.13 -43.29 -1.33
N PHE A 173 -9.49 -42.11 -1.30
CA PHE A 173 -10.12 -40.85 -1.72
C PHE A 173 -10.70 -40.91 -3.15
N LYS A 174 -9.99 -41.57 -4.08
CA LYS A 174 -10.51 -41.79 -5.44
C LYS A 174 -11.84 -42.57 -5.46
N GLN A 175 -11.99 -43.60 -4.62
CA GLN A 175 -13.24 -44.37 -4.56
C GLN A 175 -14.42 -43.51 -4.09
N ILE A 176 -14.17 -42.57 -3.18
CA ILE A 176 -15.17 -41.61 -2.72
C ILE A 176 -15.59 -40.68 -3.87
N ASN A 177 -14.63 -40.15 -4.62
CA ASN A 177 -14.92 -39.34 -5.80
C ASN A 177 -15.71 -40.13 -6.86
N ASP A 178 -15.32 -41.38 -7.12
CA ASP A 178 -15.95 -42.22 -8.14
C ASP A 178 -17.37 -42.65 -7.73
N THR A 179 -17.64 -42.82 -6.43
CA THR A 179 -18.94 -43.30 -5.92
C THR A 179 -19.91 -42.18 -5.56
N LEU A 180 -19.41 -41.09 -4.95
CA LEU A 180 -20.22 -40.00 -4.39
C LEU A 180 -20.04 -38.68 -5.16
N GLY A 181 -19.09 -38.61 -6.10
CA GLY A 181 -18.79 -37.43 -6.89
C GLY A 181 -17.82 -36.46 -6.21
N HIS A 182 -17.19 -35.62 -7.02
CA HIS A 182 -16.13 -34.69 -6.58
C HIS A 182 -16.57 -33.71 -5.48
N LEU A 183 -17.83 -33.26 -5.47
CA LEU A 183 -18.33 -32.37 -4.42
C LEU A 183 -18.20 -32.98 -3.02
N HIS A 184 -18.45 -34.29 -2.88
CA HIS A 184 -18.28 -34.99 -1.59
C HIS A 184 -16.80 -35.21 -1.25
N GLY A 185 -15.96 -35.44 -2.26
CA GLY A 185 -14.51 -35.43 -2.08
C GLY A 185 -13.99 -34.08 -1.58
N ASP A 186 -14.49 -32.98 -2.14
CA ASP A 186 -14.12 -31.63 -1.72
C ASP A 186 -14.52 -31.35 -0.27
N LEU A 187 -15.73 -31.76 0.13
CA LEU A 187 -16.19 -31.64 1.53
C LEU A 187 -15.32 -32.48 2.48
N LEU A 188 -14.95 -33.70 2.07
CA LEU A 188 -14.04 -34.54 2.85
C LEU A 188 -12.67 -33.88 3.02
N LEU A 189 -12.10 -33.29 1.96
CA LEU A 189 -10.82 -32.59 2.04
C LEU A 189 -10.87 -31.39 3.00
N VAL A 190 -11.96 -30.62 2.99
CA VAL A 190 -12.17 -29.51 3.92
C VAL A 190 -12.27 -30.01 5.37
N GLU A 191 -13.01 -31.09 5.61
CA GLU A 191 -13.14 -31.69 6.95
C GLU A 191 -11.80 -32.25 7.46
N VAL A 192 -11.04 -32.94 6.61
CA VAL A 192 -9.69 -33.44 6.94
C VAL A 192 -8.77 -32.28 7.29
N ALA A 193 -8.78 -31.20 6.50
CA ALA A 193 -7.99 -30.01 6.77
C ALA A 193 -8.28 -29.43 8.17
N GLN A 194 -9.56 -29.31 8.53
CA GLN A 194 -9.97 -28.82 9.85
C GLN A 194 -9.52 -29.75 10.98
N ARG A 195 -9.64 -31.07 10.81
CA ARG A 195 -9.20 -32.05 11.81
C ARG A 195 -7.69 -32.02 12.02
N LEU A 196 -6.91 -31.94 10.94
CA LEU A 196 -5.45 -31.81 11.02
C LEU A 196 -5.06 -30.52 11.73
N LEU A 197 -5.67 -29.37 11.39
CA LEU A 197 -5.42 -28.10 12.07
C LEU A 197 -5.73 -28.17 13.58
N SER A 198 -6.80 -28.86 13.97
CA SER A 198 -7.15 -29.04 15.39
C SER A 198 -6.24 -29.99 16.15
N SER A 199 -5.42 -30.77 15.44
CA SER A 199 -4.54 -31.80 16.02
C SER A 199 -3.09 -31.34 16.19
N VAL A 200 -2.75 -30.15 15.68
CA VAL A 200 -1.40 -29.59 15.73
C VAL A 200 -1.34 -28.37 16.65
N ARG A 201 -0.14 -27.97 17.06
CA ARG A 201 0.04 -26.78 17.89
C ARG A 201 -0.03 -25.50 17.05
N PRO A 202 -0.29 -24.32 17.64
CA PRO A 202 -0.35 -23.06 16.90
C PRO A 202 0.93 -22.70 16.14
N GLU A 203 2.09 -23.18 16.60
CA GLU A 203 3.39 -22.99 15.96
C GLU A 203 3.68 -23.96 14.80
N ASP A 204 2.91 -25.04 14.69
CA ASP A 204 3.04 -26.02 13.61
C ASP A 204 2.22 -25.57 12.39
N MET A 205 2.51 -26.16 11.23
CA MET A 205 1.85 -25.79 9.99
C MET A 205 1.28 -27.01 9.30
N VAL A 206 -0.01 -26.97 8.96
CA VAL A 206 -0.66 -27.92 8.06
C VAL A 206 -0.75 -27.27 6.69
N GLY A 207 -0.42 -28.00 5.63
CA GLY A 207 -0.64 -27.55 4.26
C GLY A 207 -1.14 -28.67 3.35
N ARG A 208 -1.73 -28.30 2.22
CA ARG A 208 -2.19 -29.24 1.19
C ARG A 208 -1.25 -29.17 -0.01
N LEU A 209 -0.73 -30.31 -0.44
CA LEU A 209 0.21 -30.39 -1.56
C LEU A 209 -0.51 -30.46 -2.91
N GLY A 210 -1.70 -31.06 -2.93
CA GLY A 210 -2.56 -31.24 -4.09
C GLY A 210 -3.31 -32.56 -4.01
N GLY A 211 -4.46 -32.69 -4.69
CA GLY A 211 -5.26 -33.93 -4.61
C GLY A 211 -5.67 -34.26 -3.16
N ASP A 212 -5.34 -35.46 -2.73
CA ASP A 212 -5.50 -36.05 -1.40
C ASP A 212 -4.27 -35.89 -0.48
N GLU A 213 -3.19 -35.28 -0.96
CA GLU A 213 -1.94 -35.16 -0.21
C GLU A 213 -1.92 -33.95 0.73
N PHE A 214 -1.61 -34.19 2.00
CA PHE A 214 -1.38 -33.19 3.03
C PHE A 214 0.05 -33.28 3.58
N ALA A 215 0.51 -32.19 4.15
CA ALA A 215 1.78 -32.15 4.88
C ALA A 215 1.62 -31.41 6.20
N VAL A 216 2.34 -31.88 7.22
CA VAL A 216 2.43 -31.20 8.52
C VAL A 216 3.89 -30.93 8.83
N LEU A 217 4.22 -29.65 8.97
CA LEU A 217 5.53 -29.19 9.43
C LEU A 217 5.45 -28.95 10.94
N LEU A 218 6.06 -29.86 11.70
CA LEU A 218 6.27 -29.69 13.13
C LEU A 218 7.55 -28.89 13.32
N THR A 219 7.46 -27.70 13.93
CA THR A 219 8.60 -26.76 13.95
C THR A 219 9.65 -27.09 14.99
N ARG A 220 9.28 -27.86 16.03
CA ARG A 220 10.16 -28.24 17.15
C ARG A 220 9.86 -29.65 17.64
N CYS A 221 10.59 -30.63 17.13
CA CYS A 221 10.60 -31.98 17.67
C CYS A 221 11.91 -32.24 18.43
N PRO A 222 11.88 -32.92 19.60
CA PRO A 222 13.08 -33.47 20.20
C PRO A 222 13.77 -34.42 19.21
N ALA A 223 15.10 -34.41 19.19
CA ALA A 223 15.90 -35.34 18.40
C ALA A 223 15.74 -36.80 18.85
#